data_AF-A0A1M4WWX5-F1
#
_entry.id   AF-A0A1M4WWX5-F1
#
_cell.length_a   1.000
_cell.length_b   1.000
_cell.length_c   1.000
_cell.angle_alpha   90.00
_cell.angle_beta   90.00
_cell.angle_gamma   90.00
#
_symmetry.space_group_name_H-M   'P 1'
#
loop_
_entity.id
_entity.type
_entity.pdbx_description
1 polymer ?
#
loop_
_entity_poly.entity_id
_entity_poly.type
_entity_poly.pdbx_seq_one_letter_code
_entity_poly.pdbx_strand_id
1 'polypeptide(L)'
;MRFYLFSLFLLTQSFVFGQNISKEDSVQIRKETKISQWLEERLRYNREQCHNDSLRAVTDSKLENKYYMNIAAPHGRSFIPSEELKIILQKHNITWGGEWMGSDLGAYASSSCYYQFMTQFTVEKFGKEFIDNLVKQSVSDYVKKHPDKIFNNDEHTDWNYKETYGDSHEKDLLNKDFSESFVYPKDYNYTKNEYDSQTIVTLNLDNKGKVLRIVRFNHHISNENNLKYIPYFEEEIKKFIKTCKFEPLKYKGYPVRSKIALRFFYK
;
A
#
# COMPACT_ATOMS: atom_id res chain seq x y z
N MET A 1 63.34 20.42 36.00
CA MET A 1 63.24 19.00 35.57
C MET A 1 61.89 18.31 35.89
N ARG A 2 60.83 19.01 36.34
CA ARG A 2 59.54 18.36 36.69
C ARG A 2 58.40 18.54 35.67
N PHE A 3 58.55 19.41 34.68
CA PHE A 3 57.50 19.67 33.68
C PHE A 3 57.56 18.78 32.42
N TYR A 4 58.71 18.16 32.12
CA TYR A 4 58.83 17.32 30.92
C TYR A 4 58.33 15.87 31.11
N LEU A 5 58.26 15.39 32.34
CA LEU A 5 57.78 14.03 32.65
C LEU A 5 56.25 13.90 32.58
N PHE A 6 55.52 14.99 32.86
CA PHE A 6 54.06 14.97 32.81
C PHE A 6 53.52 14.99 31.37
N SER A 7 54.20 15.69 30.46
CA SER A 7 53.81 15.74 29.04
C SER A 7 54.07 14.42 28.30
N LEU A 8 55.10 13.65 28.71
CA LEU A 8 55.39 12.34 28.12
C LEU A 8 54.38 11.26 28.55
N PHE A 9 53.82 11.38 29.77
CA PHE A 9 52.79 10.46 30.27
C PHE A 9 51.42 10.68 29.61
N LEU A 10 51.08 11.93 29.29
CA LEU A 10 49.84 12.24 28.56
C LEU A 10 49.91 11.78 27.09
N LEU A 11 51.06 11.94 26.43
CA LEU A 11 51.24 11.45 25.06
C LEU A 11 51.20 9.93 24.96
N THR A 12 51.76 9.19 25.93
CA THR A 12 51.74 7.71 25.90
C THR A 12 50.36 7.12 26.17
N GLN A 13 49.51 7.75 26.98
CA GLN A 13 48.12 7.30 27.15
C GLN A 13 47.25 7.56 25.91
N SER A 14 47.57 8.56 25.08
CA SER A 14 46.85 8.79 23.82
C SER A 14 47.12 7.72 22.75
N PHE A 15 48.26 7.01 22.80
CA PHE A 15 48.57 5.94 21.85
C PHE A 15 48.00 4.57 22.24
N VAL A 16 47.73 4.31 23.53
CA VAL A 16 47.21 3.00 23.98
C VAL A 16 45.71 2.84 23.72
N PHE A 17 44.95 3.93 23.67
CA PHE A 17 43.51 3.89 23.33
C PHE A 17 43.22 3.94 21.82
N GLY A 18 44.24 4.03 20.96
CA GLY A 18 44.08 4.19 19.52
C GLY A 18 43.95 2.89 18.71
N GLN A 19 44.07 1.70 19.30
CA GLN A 19 44.09 0.44 18.53
C GLN A 19 43.40 -0.74 19.22
N ASN A 20 42.15 -0.56 19.63
CA ASN A 20 41.25 -1.70 19.85
C ASN A 20 39.98 -1.50 19.03
N ILE A 21 40.13 -1.46 17.69
CA ILE A 21 39.00 -1.81 16.81
C ILE A 21 38.72 -3.27 17.13
N SER A 22 37.56 -3.56 17.72
CA SER A 22 37.22 -4.94 18.05
C SER A 22 37.22 -5.76 16.76
N LYS A 23 37.57 -7.05 16.85
CA LYS A 23 37.53 -7.94 15.68
C LYS A 23 36.13 -7.95 15.04
N GLU A 24 35.08 -7.78 15.84
CA GLU A 24 33.69 -7.63 15.39
C GLU A 24 33.46 -6.35 14.57
N ASP A 25 33.98 -5.20 15.01
CA ASP A 25 33.91 -3.94 14.26
C ASP A 25 34.63 -4.05 12.90
N SER A 26 35.79 -4.71 12.87
CA SER A 26 36.55 -4.92 11.62
C SER A 26 35.83 -5.86 10.63
N VAL A 27 35.07 -6.85 11.14
CA VAL A 27 34.27 -7.76 10.33
C VAL A 27 33.01 -7.06 9.83
N GLN A 28 32.38 -6.23 10.66
CA GLN A 28 31.21 -5.45 10.27
C GLN A 28 31.57 -4.42 9.19
N ILE A 29 32.63 -3.64 9.37
CA ILE A 29 33.13 -2.68 8.37
C ILE A 29 33.44 -3.38 7.04
N ARG A 30 34.07 -4.55 7.07
CA ARG A 30 34.34 -5.35 5.86
C ARG A 30 33.06 -5.84 5.19
N LYS A 31 32.03 -6.25 5.95
CA LYS A 31 30.72 -6.64 5.41
C LYS A 31 30.02 -5.46 4.75
N GLU A 32 29.96 -4.32 5.43
CA GLU A 32 29.37 -3.08 4.93
C GLU A 32 30.08 -2.61 3.65
N THR A 33 31.41 -2.66 3.62
CA THR A 33 32.20 -2.30 2.42
C THR A 33 31.87 -3.21 1.24
N LYS A 34 31.78 -4.53 1.46
CA LYS A 34 31.39 -5.49 0.41
C LYS A 34 29.97 -5.27 -0.08
N ILE A 35 29.02 -4.95 0.80
CA ILE A 35 27.64 -4.62 0.44
C ILE A 35 27.61 -3.36 -0.43
N SER A 36 28.35 -2.31 -0.05
CA SER A 36 28.44 -1.07 -0.82
C SER A 36 29.05 -1.31 -2.22
N GLN A 37 30.16 -2.04 -2.30
CA GLN A 37 30.79 -2.38 -3.59
C GLN A 37 29.85 -3.18 -4.50
N TRP A 38 29.19 -4.21 -3.95
CA TRP A 38 28.21 -5.00 -4.70
C TRP A 38 27.02 -4.15 -5.17
N LEU A 39 26.55 -3.22 -4.35
CA LEU A 39 25.47 -2.30 -4.71
C LEU A 39 25.90 -1.36 -5.85
N GLU A 40 27.12 -0.80 -5.79
CA GLU A 40 27.66 0.04 -6.85
C GLU A 40 27.82 -0.69 -8.18
N GLU A 41 28.35 -1.91 -8.16
CA GLU A 41 28.49 -2.75 -9.34
C GLU A 41 27.13 -3.08 -9.96
N ARG A 42 26.15 -3.42 -9.13
CA ARG A 42 24.77 -3.68 -9.55
C ARG A 42 24.12 -2.43 -10.15
N LEU A 43 24.28 -1.27 -9.53
CA LEU A 43 23.75 -0.01 -10.07
C LEU A 43 24.43 0.38 -11.38
N ARG A 44 25.72 0.10 -11.56
CA ARG A 44 26.42 0.30 -12.84
C ARG A 44 25.85 -0.63 -13.92
N TYR A 45 25.72 -1.92 -13.63
CA TYR A 45 25.14 -2.89 -14.55
C TYR A 45 23.71 -2.50 -14.95
N ASN A 46 22.86 -2.18 -13.97
CA ASN A 46 21.48 -1.76 -14.23
C ASN A 46 21.41 -0.54 -15.15
N ARG A 47 22.27 0.47 -14.93
CA ARG A 47 22.34 1.67 -15.76
C ARG A 47 22.75 1.36 -17.20
N GLU A 48 23.72 0.47 -17.39
CA GLU A 48 24.15 0.05 -18.73
C GLU A 48 23.04 -0.71 -19.48
N GLN A 49 22.37 -1.64 -18.81
CA GLN A 49 21.23 -2.35 -19.40
C GLN A 49 20.08 -1.39 -19.73
N CYS A 50 19.78 -0.45 -18.82
CA CYS A 50 18.78 0.58 -19.04
C CYS A 50 19.11 1.49 -20.23
N HIS A 51 20.39 1.85 -20.38
CA HIS A 51 20.85 2.62 -21.53
C HIS A 51 20.61 1.87 -22.84
N ASN A 52 21.02 0.60 -22.93
CA ASN A 52 20.80 -0.23 -24.11
C ASN A 52 19.31 -0.41 -24.43
N ASP A 53 18.49 -0.62 -23.40
CA ASP A 53 17.04 -0.73 -23.53
C ASP A 53 16.38 0.56 -24.01
N SER A 54 16.88 1.73 -23.59
CA SER A 54 16.36 3.01 -24.05
C SER A 54 16.67 3.25 -25.54
N LEU A 55 17.88 2.90 -26.01
CA LEU A 55 18.24 2.97 -27.43
C LEU A 55 17.39 2.03 -28.29
N ARG A 56 17.13 0.82 -27.79
CA ARG A 56 16.22 -0.13 -28.42
C ARG A 56 14.80 0.43 -28.49
N ALA A 57 14.27 1.00 -27.42
CA ALA A 57 12.94 1.61 -27.38
C ALA A 57 12.80 2.78 -28.37
N VAL A 58 13.82 3.65 -28.48
CA VAL A 58 13.83 4.75 -29.47
C VAL A 58 13.77 4.22 -30.90
N THR A 59 14.43 3.10 -31.17
CA THR A 59 14.43 2.47 -32.50
C THR A 59 13.06 1.84 -32.79
N ASP A 60 12.56 1.02 -31.87
CA ASP A 60 11.31 0.26 -32.05
C ASP A 60 10.07 1.16 -32.11
N SER A 61 10.04 2.25 -31.34
CA SER A 61 8.93 3.23 -31.34
C SER A 61 8.75 3.94 -32.68
N LYS A 62 9.79 3.97 -33.53
CA LYS A 62 9.74 4.51 -34.89
C LYS A 62 9.22 3.48 -35.91
N LEU A 63 9.42 2.18 -35.64
CA LEU A 63 9.27 1.14 -36.66
C LEU A 63 7.87 0.56 -36.78
N GLU A 64 7.13 0.31 -35.68
CA GLU A 64 5.66 0.11 -35.69
C GLU A 64 5.07 -0.35 -34.35
N ASN A 65 5.87 -0.74 -33.37
CA ASN A 65 5.33 -1.24 -32.09
C ASN A 65 5.06 -0.09 -31.11
N LYS A 66 3.78 0.19 -30.88
CA LYS A 66 3.35 1.00 -29.74
C LYS A 66 2.95 0.03 -28.65
N TYR A 67 3.48 0.20 -27.45
CA TYR A 67 3.14 -0.68 -26.33
C TYR A 67 2.76 0.17 -25.11
N TYR A 68 1.95 -0.38 -24.21
CA TYR A 68 1.55 0.33 -23.00
C TYR A 68 1.48 -0.61 -21.81
N MET A 69 1.99 -0.14 -20.67
CA MET A 69 1.81 -0.74 -19.35
C MET A 69 1.27 0.31 -18.39
N ASN A 70 0.33 -0.11 -17.54
CA ASN A 70 -0.40 0.80 -16.66
C ASN A 70 0.21 0.93 -15.25
N ILE A 71 1.14 0.05 -14.86
CA ILE A 71 1.72 0.03 -13.51
C ILE A 71 3.22 0.29 -13.59
N ALA A 72 3.67 1.33 -12.90
CA ALA A 72 5.09 1.60 -12.71
C ALA A 72 5.64 0.74 -11.57
N ALA A 73 6.71 -0.03 -11.79
CA ALA A 73 7.41 -0.69 -10.68
C ALA A 73 8.27 0.32 -9.90
N PRO A 74 8.62 0.02 -8.63
CA PRO A 74 8.19 -1.12 -7.83
C PRO A 74 6.84 -0.88 -7.12
N HIS A 75 6.13 0.20 -7.46
CA HIS A 75 4.98 0.69 -6.72
C HIS A 75 3.68 0.53 -7.50
N GLY A 76 2.86 -0.44 -7.11
CA GLY A 76 1.50 -0.53 -7.60
C GLY A 76 0.93 -1.92 -7.40
N ARG A 77 -0.35 -1.99 -7.05
CA ARG A 77 -1.08 -3.25 -7.00
C ARG A 77 -1.55 -3.63 -8.40
N SER A 78 -1.77 -4.92 -8.65
CA SER A 78 -2.25 -5.42 -9.95
C SER A 78 -3.45 -4.62 -10.45
N PHE A 79 -3.38 -4.21 -11.71
CA PHE A 79 -4.44 -3.47 -12.36
C PHE A 79 -5.51 -4.45 -12.82
N ILE A 80 -6.55 -4.60 -11.97
CA ILE A 80 -7.61 -5.60 -12.13
C ILE A 80 -8.21 -5.62 -13.55
N PRO A 81 -8.49 -4.48 -14.21
CA PRO A 81 -9.05 -4.44 -15.58
C PRO A 81 -8.01 -4.66 -16.70
N SER A 82 -6.97 -5.47 -16.48
CA SER A 82 -5.87 -5.64 -17.43
C SER A 82 -6.30 -6.29 -18.75
N GLU A 83 -7.22 -7.27 -18.70
CA GLU A 83 -7.75 -7.93 -19.90
C GLU A 83 -8.65 -6.99 -20.72
N GLU A 84 -9.53 -6.21 -20.08
CA GLU A 84 -10.34 -5.20 -20.77
C GLU A 84 -9.45 -4.14 -21.42
N LEU A 85 -8.41 -3.69 -20.71
CA LEU A 85 -7.47 -2.71 -21.24
C LEU A 85 -6.70 -3.26 -22.43
N LYS A 86 -6.22 -4.50 -22.36
CA LYS A 86 -5.55 -5.18 -23.48
C LYS A 86 -6.42 -5.21 -24.73
N ILE A 87 -7.70 -5.57 -24.61
CA ILE A 87 -8.65 -5.60 -25.73
C ILE A 87 -8.86 -4.19 -26.31
N ILE A 88 -8.97 -3.18 -25.46
CA ILE A 88 -9.16 -1.78 -25.89
C ILE A 88 -7.92 -1.26 -26.62
N LEU A 89 -6.72 -1.48 -26.07
CA LEU A 89 -5.45 -1.06 -26.67
C LEU A 89 -5.23 -1.68 -28.06
N GLN A 90 -5.56 -2.97 -28.22
CA GLN A 90 -5.43 -3.68 -29.49
C GLN A 90 -6.25 -3.01 -30.62
N LYS A 91 -7.43 -2.47 -30.33
CA LYS A 91 -8.25 -1.74 -31.32
C LYS A 91 -7.59 -0.46 -31.83
N HIS A 92 -6.59 0.04 -31.12
CA HIS A 92 -5.81 1.24 -31.46
C HIS A 92 -4.38 0.92 -31.90
N ASN A 93 -4.09 -0.36 -32.22
CA ASN A 93 -2.76 -0.85 -32.57
C ASN A 93 -1.73 -0.53 -31.47
N ILE A 94 -2.13 -0.69 -30.21
CA ILE A 94 -1.26 -0.60 -29.04
C ILE A 94 -1.19 -1.99 -28.40
N THR A 95 0.03 -2.51 -28.26
CA THR A 95 0.29 -3.80 -27.63
C THR A 95 0.27 -3.65 -26.11
N TRP A 96 -0.47 -4.53 -25.44
CA TRP A 96 -0.40 -4.60 -23.97
C TRP A 96 0.95 -5.18 -23.53
N GLY A 97 1.62 -4.45 -22.65
CA GLY A 97 2.95 -4.80 -22.19
C GLY A 97 3.05 -5.71 -20.99
N GLY A 98 1.92 -6.03 -20.36
CA GLY A 98 1.87 -6.70 -19.07
C GLY A 98 1.61 -5.74 -17.92
N GLU A 99 1.71 -6.25 -16.71
CA GLU A 99 1.30 -5.48 -15.53
C GLU A 99 2.40 -4.56 -14.99
N TRP A 100 3.65 -5.03 -14.84
CA TRP A 100 4.71 -4.29 -14.13
C TRP A 100 5.85 -3.76 -15.02
N MET A 101 5.93 -2.45 -15.21
CA MET A 101 7.10 -1.79 -15.82
C MET A 101 8.25 -1.87 -14.83
N GLY A 102 9.16 -2.85 -14.95
CA GLY A 102 10.31 -2.96 -14.04
C GLY A 102 11.13 -1.66 -13.91
N SER A 103 11.93 -1.53 -12.85
CA SER A 103 12.75 -0.33 -12.59
C SER A 103 14.25 -0.63 -12.61
N ASP A 104 15.05 0.40 -12.86
CA ASP A 104 16.52 0.37 -12.69
C ASP A 104 16.95 0.50 -11.22
N LEU A 105 16.05 1.04 -10.38
CA LEU A 105 16.17 1.04 -8.92
C LEU A 105 15.96 -0.38 -8.37
N GLY A 106 17.03 -0.97 -7.81
CA GLY A 106 16.99 -2.30 -7.21
C GLY A 106 17.39 -3.43 -8.16
N ALA A 107 16.50 -4.40 -8.40
CA ALA A 107 16.77 -5.55 -9.29
C ALA A 107 16.31 -5.21 -10.70
N TYR A 108 17.24 -5.12 -11.65
CA TYR A 108 16.88 -4.96 -13.06
C TYR A 108 16.19 -6.23 -13.54
N ALA A 109 14.87 -6.17 -13.73
CA ALA A 109 14.20 -7.20 -14.51
C ALA A 109 14.56 -6.99 -15.99
N SER A 110 14.73 -8.07 -16.78
CA SER A 110 15.11 -7.92 -18.18
C SER A 110 14.12 -7.00 -18.92
N SER A 111 14.61 -6.07 -19.72
CA SER A 111 13.76 -5.12 -20.48
C SER A 111 12.98 -4.10 -19.64
N SER A 112 13.31 -3.90 -18.36
CA SER A 112 12.63 -2.96 -17.45
C SER A 112 12.53 -1.55 -18.02
N CYS A 113 13.66 -0.94 -18.40
CA CYS A 113 13.65 0.41 -18.96
C CYS A 113 13.02 0.46 -20.36
N TYR A 114 13.15 -0.61 -21.14
CA TYR A 114 12.55 -0.67 -22.48
C TYR A 114 11.04 -0.44 -22.38
N TYR A 115 10.39 -1.13 -21.43
CA TYR A 115 8.99 -0.97 -21.12
C TYR A 115 8.63 0.43 -20.64
N GLN A 116 9.42 1.02 -19.75
CA GLN A 116 9.19 2.41 -19.32
C GLN A 116 9.22 3.39 -20.51
N PHE A 117 10.27 3.34 -21.33
CA PHE A 117 10.43 4.25 -22.46
C PHE A 117 9.39 4.02 -23.57
N MET A 118 9.09 2.76 -23.91
CA MET A 118 8.06 2.46 -24.91
C MET A 118 6.66 2.92 -24.47
N THR A 119 6.37 2.87 -23.16
CA THR A 119 5.11 3.38 -22.60
C THR A 119 5.10 4.90 -22.73
N GLN A 120 6.18 5.57 -22.36
CA GLN A 120 6.33 7.01 -22.51
C GLN A 120 6.14 7.45 -23.96
N PHE A 121 6.84 6.85 -24.92
CA PHE A 121 6.70 7.19 -26.34
C PHE A 121 5.29 6.93 -26.87
N THR A 122 4.62 5.89 -26.37
CA THR A 122 3.22 5.63 -26.72
C THR A 122 2.30 6.73 -26.18
N VAL A 123 2.46 7.14 -24.91
CA VAL A 123 1.70 8.24 -24.32
C VAL A 123 1.96 9.57 -25.05
N GLU A 124 3.21 9.87 -25.40
CA GLU A 124 3.58 11.08 -26.15
C GLU A 124 2.94 11.08 -27.55
N LYS A 125 2.93 9.93 -28.24
CA LYS A 125 2.38 9.80 -29.59
C LYS A 125 0.87 9.96 -29.67
N PHE A 126 0.13 9.41 -28.71
CA PHE A 126 -1.34 9.47 -28.71
C PHE A 126 -1.92 10.60 -27.85
N GLY A 127 -1.13 11.14 -26.94
CA GLY A 127 -1.57 12.09 -25.93
C GLY A 127 -2.02 11.38 -24.64
N LYS A 128 -1.68 12.00 -23.51
CA LYS A 128 -2.03 11.50 -22.17
C LYS A 128 -3.52 11.31 -21.97
N GLU A 129 -4.33 12.28 -22.38
CA GLU A 129 -5.78 12.24 -22.22
C GLU A 129 -6.41 11.04 -22.96
N PHE A 130 -5.92 10.75 -24.16
CA PHE A 130 -6.37 9.61 -24.95
C PHE A 130 -6.12 8.30 -24.19
N ILE A 131 -4.90 8.08 -23.72
CA ILE A 131 -4.53 6.87 -22.97
C ILE A 131 -5.31 6.77 -21.66
N ASP A 132 -5.44 7.87 -20.92
CA ASP A 132 -6.23 7.91 -19.69
C ASP A 132 -7.69 7.53 -19.95
N ASN A 133 -8.26 7.92 -21.09
CA ASN A 133 -9.62 7.55 -21.47
C ASN A 133 -9.75 6.06 -21.82
N LEU A 134 -8.75 5.44 -22.45
CA LEU A 134 -8.73 3.99 -22.66
C LEU A 134 -8.70 3.23 -21.31
N VAL A 135 -7.90 3.71 -20.35
CA VAL A 135 -7.84 3.14 -18.99
C VAL A 135 -9.17 3.35 -18.26
N LYS A 136 -9.79 4.52 -18.34
CA LYS A 136 -11.13 4.76 -17.75
C LYS A 136 -12.19 3.86 -18.37
N GLN A 137 -12.11 3.61 -19.67
CA GLN A 137 -13.01 2.71 -20.37
C GLN A 137 -12.83 1.28 -19.89
N SER A 138 -11.60 0.78 -19.75
CA SER A 138 -11.36 -0.58 -19.26
C SER A 138 -11.89 -0.81 -17.86
N VAL A 139 -11.73 0.17 -16.97
CA VAL A 139 -12.34 0.14 -15.62
C VAL A 139 -13.86 0.07 -15.72
N SER A 140 -14.47 0.91 -16.56
CA SER A 140 -15.94 0.91 -16.77
C SER A 140 -16.44 -0.46 -17.23
N ASP A 141 -15.77 -1.03 -18.24
CA ASP A 141 -16.15 -2.28 -18.87
C ASP A 141 -16.00 -3.44 -17.88
N TYR A 142 -14.91 -3.45 -17.09
CA TYR A 142 -14.70 -4.45 -16.04
C TYR A 142 -15.80 -4.39 -14.96
N VAL A 143 -16.09 -3.21 -14.43
CA VAL A 143 -17.12 -3.05 -13.38
C VAL A 143 -18.50 -3.50 -13.88
N LYS A 144 -18.84 -3.19 -15.14
CA LYS A 144 -20.10 -3.64 -15.76
C LYS A 144 -20.16 -5.15 -15.98
N LYS A 145 -19.04 -5.74 -16.41
CA LYS A 145 -18.92 -7.18 -16.70
C LYS A 145 -18.89 -8.03 -15.42
N HIS A 146 -18.45 -7.45 -14.31
CA HIS A 146 -18.31 -8.13 -13.02
C HIS A 146 -19.17 -7.47 -11.92
N PRO A 147 -20.51 -7.40 -12.07
CA PRO A 147 -21.38 -6.68 -11.13
C PRO A 147 -21.41 -7.31 -9.73
N ASP A 148 -21.03 -8.58 -9.61
CA ASP A 148 -21.02 -9.33 -8.35
C ASP A 148 -19.65 -9.35 -7.65
N LYS A 149 -18.60 -8.82 -8.28
CA LYS A 149 -17.27 -8.72 -7.66
C LYS A 149 -17.35 -7.82 -6.43
N ILE A 150 -16.90 -8.34 -5.30
CA ILE A 150 -16.76 -7.60 -4.05
C ILE A 150 -15.31 -7.14 -3.95
N PHE A 151 -15.13 -5.83 -3.94
CA PHE A 151 -13.82 -5.20 -3.79
C PHE A 151 -13.41 -5.13 -2.32
N ASN A 152 -12.13 -5.19 -1.99
CA ASN A 152 -11.64 -5.02 -0.62
C ASN A 152 -10.69 -3.81 -0.50
N ASN A 153 -10.31 -3.44 0.71
CA ASN A 153 -9.37 -2.32 0.96
C ASN A 153 -8.02 -2.50 0.24
N ASP A 154 -7.62 -3.74 -0.03
CA ASP A 154 -6.41 -4.01 -0.82
C ASP A 154 -6.57 -3.64 -2.31
N GLU A 155 -7.76 -3.29 -2.76
CA GLU A 155 -8.03 -2.87 -4.13
C GLU A 155 -8.24 -1.34 -4.24
N HIS A 156 -7.72 -0.58 -3.26
CA HIS A 156 -7.78 0.90 -3.18
C HIS A 156 -9.20 1.46 -3.15
N THR A 157 -10.09 0.72 -2.51
CA THR A 157 -11.43 1.21 -2.18
C THR A 157 -11.41 1.68 -0.74
N ASP A 158 -10.83 2.84 -0.48
CA ASP A 158 -10.85 3.43 0.86
C ASP A 158 -12.28 3.86 1.20
N TRP A 159 -12.72 3.54 2.40
CA TRP A 159 -14.04 3.92 2.91
C TRP A 159 -13.87 5.05 3.92
N ASN A 160 -14.83 5.97 3.92
CA ASN A 160 -14.88 7.09 4.85
C ASN A 160 -16.20 7.06 5.62
N TYR A 161 -16.16 7.52 6.87
CA TYR A 161 -17.35 7.76 7.68
C TYR A 161 -17.56 9.26 7.81
N LYS A 162 -18.68 9.81 7.30
CA LYS A 162 -18.97 11.26 7.34
C LYS A 162 -17.78 12.13 6.92
N GLU A 163 -17.15 11.78 5.79
CA GLU A 163 -16.00 12.49 5.21
C GLU A 163 -14.71 12.46 6.06
N THR A 164 -14.66 11.72 7.16
CA THR A 164 -13.39 11.45 7.87
C THR A 164 -12.79 10.12 7.41
N TYR A 165 -11.46 10.15 7.20
CA TYR A 165 -10.68 8.93 6.98
C TYR A 165 -10.76 8.07 8.24
N GLY A 166 -11.30 6.87 8.10
CA GLY A 166 -11.69 5.99 9.20
C GLY A 166 -10.58 5.47 10.12
N ASP A 167 -9.33 5.91 9.96
CA ASP A 167 -8.16 5.41 10.71
C ASP A 167 -7.28 6.50 11.36
N SER A 168 -7.61 7.80 11.22
CA SER A 168 -6.86 8.82 12.00
C SER A 168 -7.45 8.95 13.41
N HIS A 169 -6.70 8.51 14.43
CA HIS A 169 -7.04 8.51 15.86
C HIS A 169 -7.68 9.83 16.38
N GLU A 170 -7.35 10.98 15.80
CA GLU A 170 -7.88 12.28 16.23
C GLU A 170 -9.28 12.61 15.67
N LYS A 171 -9.81 11.81 14.74
CA LYS A 171 -11.08 12.06 14.02
C LYS A 171 -11.95 10.81 13.85
N ASP A 172 -11.88 9.87 14.79
CA ASP A 172 -12.68 8.64 14.78
C ASP A 172 -14.16 8.93 15.14
N LEU A 173 -14.86 9.58 14.22
CA LEU A 173 -16.28 9.92 14.32
C LEU A 173 -17.16 8.67 14.43
N LEU A 174 -16.72 7.54 13.89
CA LEU A 174 -17.45 6.27 13.99
C LEU A 174 -17.53 5.83 15.45
N ASN A 175 -16.39 5.76 16.13
CA ASN A 175 -16.34 5.37 17.54
C ASN A 175 -16.98 6.41 18.44
N LYS A 176 -16.84 7.70 18.13
CA LYS A 176 -17.55 8.77 18.84
C LYS A 176 -19.06 8.54 18.79
N ASP A 177 -19.64 8.48 17.60
CA ASP A 177 -21.09 8.31 17.41
C ASP A 177 -21.59 6.98 18.02
N PHE A 178 -20.83 5.90 17.89
CA PHE A 178 -21.16 4.63 18.50
C PHE A 178 -21.20 4.76 20.03
N SER A 179 -20.15 5.32 20.63
CA SER A 179 -20.02 5.46 22.09
C SER A 179 -21.09 6.36 22.72
N GLU A 180 -21.61 7.35 22.00
CA GLU A 180 -22.69 8.22 22.47
C GLU A 180 -24.02 7.45 22.62
N SER A 181 -24.23 6.40 21.82
CA SER A 181 -25.43 5.56 21.86
C SER A 181 -25.25 4.25 22.64
N PHE A 182 -24.00 3.84 22.88
CA PHE A 182 -23.68 2.57 23.50
C PHE A 182 -23.75 2.64 25.02
N VAL A 183 -24.59 1.79 25.62
CA VAL A 183 -24.72 1.67 27.07
C VAL A 183 -23.95 0.45 27.56
N TYR A 184 -23.05 0.62 28.52
CA TYR A 184 -22.32 -0.51 29.10
C TYR A 184 -23.22 -1.33 30.04
N PRO A 185 -23.12 -2.67 30.04
CA PRO A 185 -23.77 -3.52 31.04
C PRO A 185 -23.37 -3.10 32.46
N LYS A 186 -24.28 -3.27 33.43
CA LYS A 186 -24.10 -2.80 34.83
C LYS A 186 -22.81 -3.32 35.48
N ASP A 187 -22.46 -4.57 35.23
CA ASP A 187 -21.27 -5.24 35.80
C ASP A 187 -20.14 -5.35 34.77
N TYR A 188 -20.03 -4.39 33.85
CA TYR A 188 -18.93 -4.31 32.90
C TYR A 188 -17.66 -3.79 33.59
N ASN A 189 -16.53 -4.46 33.36
CA ASN A 189 -15.26 -4.11 33.98
C ASN A 189 -14.44 -3.20 33.05
N TYR A 190 -14.38 -1.91 33.39
CA TYR A 190 -13.68 -0.89 32.60
C TYR A 190 -12.16 -1.05 32.67
N THR A 191 -11.51 -0.82 31.53
CA THR A 191 -10.07 -0.72 31.42
C THR A 191 -9.61 0.74 31.50
N LYS A 192 -8.33 0.97 31.74
CA LYS A 192 -7.78 2.34 31.76
C LYS A 192 -7.54 2.90 30.36
N ASN A 193 -7.39 2.02 29.38
CA ASN A 193 -7.06 2.36 28.01
C ASN A 193 -8.23 1.98 27.10
N GLU A 194 -8.87 2.99 26.52
CA GLU A 194 -10.06 2.83 25.66
C GLU A 194 -9.81 2.00 24.38
N TYR A 195 -8.55 1.68 24.07
CA TYR A 195 -8.17 0.88 22.91
C TYR A 195 -7.91 -0.60 23.24
N ASP A 196 -7.95 -0.99 24.52
CA ASP A 196 -7.61 -2.35 24.95
C ASP A 196 -8.67 -3.38 24.55
N SER A 197 -9.94 -2.97 24.50
CA SER A 197 -11.04 -3.84 24.09
C SER A 197 -11.71 -3.31 22.83
N GLN A 198 -11.91 -4.18 21.86
CA GLN A 198 -12.46 -3.81 20.56
C GLN A 198 -13.16 -4.96 19.85
N THR A 199 -14.06 -4.59 18.94
CA THR A 199 -14.67 -5.49 17.97
C THR A 199 -14.44 -4.95 16.56
N ILE A 200 -13.91 -5.78 15.68
CA ILE A 200 -13.83 -5.49 14.24
C ILE A 200 -14.98 -6.20 13.54
N VAL A 201 -15.83 -5.45 12.86
CA VAL A 201 -16.93 -5.98 12.04
C VAL A 201 -16.59 -5.89 10.57
N THR A 202 -16.57 -7.02 9.90
CA THR A 202 -16.43 -7.07 8.44
C THR A 202 -17.82 -7.11 7.82
N LEU A 203 -18.11 -6.23 6.86
CA LEU A 203 -19.39 -6.17 6.18
C LEU A 203 -19.23 -5.97 4.67
N ASN A 204 -20.22 -6.46 3.92
CA ASN A 204 -20.31 -6.24 2.48
C ASN A 204 -21.31 -5.12 2.19
N LEU A 205 -20.90 -4.16 1.36
CA LEU A 205 -21.74 -3.09 0.83
C LEU A 205 -22.06 -3.37 -0.65
N ASP A 206 -23.24 -2.94 -1.09
CA ASP A 206 -23.53 -2.84 -2.51
C ASP A 206 -22.90 -1.58 -3.14
N ASN A 207 -23.07 -1.43 -4.46
CA ASN A 207 -22.57 -0.27 -5.20
C ASN A 207 -23.36 1.03 -4.93
N LYS A 208 -24.29 1.03 -3.98
CA LYS A 208 -25.00 2.22 -3.48
C LYS A 208 -24.67 2.50 -2.00
N GLY A 209 -23.76 1.75 -1.40
CA GLY A 209 -23.40 1.88 0.01
C GLY A 209 -24.40 1.24 0.98
N LYS A 210 -25.32 0.40 0.49
CA LYS A 210 -26.23 -0.35 1.37
C LYS A 210 -25.54 -1.60 1.91
N VAL A 211 -25.70 -1.86 3.20
CA VAL A 211 -25.23 -3.11 3.82
C VAL A 211 -25.99 -4.30 3.23
N LEU A 212 -25.26 -5.18 2.54
CA LEU A 212 -25.78 -6.45 2.03
C LEU A 212 -25.80 -7.52 3.11
N ARG A 213 -24.69 -7.63 3.86
CA ARG A 213 -24.57 -8.56 4.99
C ARG A 213 -23.39 -8.20 5.89
N ILE A 214 -23.49 -8.61 7.15
CA ILE A 214 -22.34 -8.71 8.04
C ILE A 214 -21.66 -10.05 7.77
N VAL A 215 -20.37 -10.03 7.50
CA VAL A 215 -19.56 -11.21 7.15
C VAL A 215 -19.05 -11.90 8.39
N ARG A 216 -18.54 -11.15 9.37
CA ARG A 216 -18.03 -11.67 10.64
C ARG A 216 -17.82 -10.56 11.67
N PHE A 217 -17.81 -10.97 12.94
CA PHE A 217 -17.29 -10.21 14.07
C PHE A 217 -15.98 -10.83 14.53
N ASN A 218 -14.98 -10.00 14.81
CA ASN A 218 -13.73 -10.40 15.42
C ASN A 218 -13.54 -9.60 16.70
N HIS A 219 -13.52 -10.27 17.84
CA HIS A 219 -13.44 -9.63 19.15
C HIS A 219 -12.01 -9.74 19.71
N HIS A 220 -11.56 -8.64 20.30
CA HIS A 220 -10.39 -8.61 21.16
C HIS A 220 -10.82 -7.94 22.46
N ILE A 221 -11.08 -8.72 23.50
CA ILE A 221 -11.55 -8.22 24.79
C ILE A 221 -10.44 -8.47 25.80
N SER A 222 -9.88 -7.40 26.37
CA SER A 222 -8.73 -7.48 27.27
C SER A 222 -9.08 -8.15 28.61
N ASN A 223 -10.28 -7.90 29.14
CA ASN A 223 -10.76 -8.49 30.38
C ASN A 223 -11.64 -9.72 30.14
N GLU A 224 -11.20 -10.90 30.56
CA GLU A 224 -11.92 -12.16 30.36
C GLU A 224 -13.34 -12.14 30.95
N ASN A 225 -13.57 -11.41 32.05
CA ASN A 225 -14.91 -11.29 32.66
C ASN A 225 -15.93 -10.59 31.73
N ASN A 226 -15.45 -9.79 30.77
CA ASN A 226 -16.30 -9.09 29.81
C ASN A 226 -16.64 -9.94 28.58
N LEU A 227 -15.98 -11.10 28.36
CA LEU A 227 -16.26 -11.99 27.21
C LEU A 227 -17.73 -12.43 27.15
N LYS A 228 -18.38 -12.56 28.31
CA LYS A 228 -19.82 -12.88 28.41
C LYS A 228 -20.74 -11.86 27.73
N TYR A 229 -20.26 -10.63 27.49
CA TYR A 229 -21.03 -9.57 26.84
C TYR A 229 -20.85 -9.51 25.32
N ILE A 230 -20.06 -10.41 24.72
CA ILE A 230 -19.89 -10.48 23.26
C ILE A 230 -21.25 -10.47 22.51
N PRO A 231 -22.25 -11.31 22.88
CA PRO A 231 -23.55 -11.28 22.20
C PRO A 231 -24.24 -9.92 22.29
N TYR A 232 -24.12 -9.24 23.44
CA TYR A 232 -24.65 -7.89 23.63
C TYR A 232 -23.94 -6.88 22.74
N PHE A 233 -22.60 -6.92 22.67
CA PHE A 233 -21.81 -6.04 21.81
C PHE A 233 -22.17 -6.21 20.34
N GLU A 234 -22.31 -7.44 19.86
CA GLU A 234 -22.74 -7.69 18.49
C GLU A 234 -24.11 -7.09 18.19
N GLU A 235 -25.08 -7.23 19.10
CA GLU A 235 -26.43 -6.68 18.91
C GLU A 235 -26.44 -5.16 18.89
N GLU A 236 -25.69 -4.49 19.78
CA GLU A 236 -25.57 -3.03 19.77
C GLU A 236 -24.86 -2.53 18.51
N ILE A 237 -23.81 -3.21 18.05
CA ILE A 237 -23.15 -2.87 16.79
C ILE A 237 -24.10 -3.09 15.60
N LYS A 238 -24.88 -4.18 15.57
CA LYS A 238 -25.89 -4.41 14.51
C LYS A 238 -26.93 -3.29 14.49
N LYS A 239 -27.38 -2.80 15.65
CA LYS A 239 -28.31 -1.66 15.74
C LYS A 239 -27.66 -0.39 15.20
N PHE A 240 -26.44 -0.10 15.60
CA PHE A 240 -25.70 1.07 15.13
C PHE A 240 -25.46 1.04 13.61
N ILE A 241 -25.00 -0.08 13.06
CA ILE A 241 -24.77 -0.24 11.61
C ILE A 241 -26.05 0.03 10.79
N LYS A 242 -27.24 -0.29 11.32
CA LYS A 242 -28.52 -0.01 10.65
C LYS A 242 -28.83 1.48 10.56
N THR A 243 -28.27 2.32 11.42
CA THR A 243 -28.44 3.79 11.38
C THR A 243 -27.38 4.48 10.52
N CYS A 244 -26.25 3.82 10.28
CA CYS A 244 -25.19 4.32 9.42
C CYS A 244 -25.63 4.46 7.96
N LYS A 245 -25.20 5.55 7.31
CA LYS A 245 -25.29 5.74 5.86
C LYS A 245 -23.87 5.65 5.30
N PHE A 246 -23.57 4.58 4.57
CA PHE A 246 -22.28 4.44 3.90
C PHE A 246 -22.35 5.04 2.50
N GLU A 247 -21.30 5.75 2.11
CA GLU A 247 -21.11 6.11 0.71
C GLU A 247 -20.63 4.88 -0.08
N PRO A 248 -21.05 4.72 -1.34
CA PRO A 248 -20.53 3.65 -2.17
C PRO A 248 -19.03 3.85 -2.41
N LEU A 249 -18.26 2.83 -2.07
CA LEU A 249 -16.84 2.80 -2.39
C LEU A 249 -16.64 2.81 -3.91
N LYS A 250 -15.59 3.50 -4.34
CA LYS A 250 -15.28 3.68 -5.75
C LYS A 250 -13.96 3.02 -6.11
N TYR A 251 -13.97 2.15 -7.11
CA TYR A 251 -12.75 1.70 -7.76
C TYR A 251 -12.46 2.61 -8.95
N LYS A 252 -11.39 3.42 -8.87
CA LYS A 252 -11.00 4.38 -9.91
C LYS A 252 -12.16 5.26 -10.39
N GLY A 253 -13.01 5.70 -9.46
CA GLY A 253 -14.16 6.59 -9.71
C GLY A 253 -15.50 5.89 -9.95
N TYR A 254 -15.51 4.57 -10.17
CA TYR A 254 -16.75 3.81 -10.41
C TYR A 254 -17.27 3.17 -9.12
N PRO A 255 -18.56 3.33 -8.78
CA PRO A 255 -19.12 2.71 -7.58
C PRO A 255 -19.15 1.18 -7.71
N VAL A 256 -18.66 0.48 -6.69
CA VAL A 256 -18.51 -0.98 -6.68
C VAL A 256 -19.07 -1.58 -5.41
N ARG A 257 -19.44 -2.87 -5.47
CA ARG A 257 -19.67 -3.64 -4.24
C ARG A 257 -18.36 -3.79 -3.51
N SER A 258 -18.38 -3.68 -2.19
CA SER A 258 -17.15 -3.63 -1.40
C SER A 258 -17.28 -4.39 -0.10
N LYS A 259 -16.13 -4.72 0.49
CA LYS A 259 -15.98 -5.33 1.80
C LYS A 259 -15.16 -4.36 2.65
N ILE A 260 -15.77 -3.85 3.69
CA ILE A 260 -15.12 -2.94 4.64
C ILE A 260 -15.00 -3.59 6.02
N ALA A 261 -14.07 -3.07 6.81
CA ALA A 261 -13.91 -3.41 8.22
C ALA A 261 -14.15 -2.16 9.07
N LEU A 262 -15.08 -2.25 10.00
CA LEU A 262 -15.36 -1.24 11.00
C LEU A 262 -14.75 -1.69 12.32
N ARG A 263 -14.07 -0.79 13.04
CA ARG A 263 -13.48 -1.07 14.34
C ARG A 263 -14.25 -0.30 15.40
N PHE A 264 -14.74 -0.99 16.42
CA PHE A 264 -15.45 -0.41 17.55
C PHE A 264 -14.66 -0.65 18.83
N PHE A 265 -14.38 0.41 19.58
CA PHE A 265 -13.63 0.38 20.83
C PHE A 265 -14.56 0.40 22.04
N TYR A 266 -14.11 -0.24 23.12
CA TYR A 266 -14.78 -0.27 24.41
C TYR A 266 -13.83 0.26 25.48
N LYS A 267 -14.38 1.04 26.40
CA LYS A 267 -13.69 1.51 27.59
C LYS A 267 -13.33 0.36 28.52
#